data_AF-A0A0R1KC47-F1
#
_entry.id   AF-A0A0R1KC47-F1
#
_cell.length_a   1.000
_cell.length_b   1.000
_cell.length_c   1.000
_cell.angle_alpha   90.00
_cell.angle_beta   90.00
_cell.angle_gamma   90.00
#
_symmetry.space_group_name_H-M   'P 1'
#
loop_
_entity.id
_entity.type
_entity.pdbx_description
1 polymer ?
#
loop_
_entity_poly.entity_id
_entity_poly.type
_entity_poly.pdbx_seq_one_letter_code
_entity_poly.pdbx_strand_id
1 'polypeptide(L)' 'MIKTNATEDIKTWTARELTKMGRDASKWELFATSAEKDVYLFRNPQKNLQVTVYQDANGERSMGNVWGA' A
#
# COMPACT_ATOMS: atom_id res chain seq x y z
N MET A 1 -8.97 -21.95 3.23
CA MET A 1 -8.00 -20.94 3.70
C MET A 1 -7.38 -20.26 2.49
N ILE A 2 -7.87 -19.07 2.12
CA ILE A 2 -7.35 -18.27 0.99
C ILE A 2 -7.38 -16.81 1.47
N LYS A 3 -6.50 -16.45 2.42
CA LYS A 3 -6.44 -15.07 2.94
C LYS A 3 -5.04 -14.45 2.86
N THR A 4 -4.00 -15.28 2.68
CA THR A 4 -2.60 -14.86 2.66
C THR A 4 -2.18 -14.23 1.34
N ASN A 5 -2.79 -14.62 0.21
CA ASN A 5 -2.34 -14.18 -1.12
C ASN A 5 -2.73 -12.72 -1.44
N ALA A 6 -3.89 -12.24 -0.98
CA ALA A 6 -4.37 -10.89 -1.30
C ALA A 6 -3.52 -9.78 -0.67
N THR A 7 -3.04 -10.01 0.57
CA THR A 7 -2.22 -9.04 1.29
C THR A 7 -0.77 -8.99 0.77
N GLU A 8 -0.22 -10.11 0.32
CA GLU A 8 1.11 -10.11 -0.33
C GLU A 8 1.07 -9.54 -1.75
N ASP A 9 -0.03 -9.75 -2.46
CA ASP A 9 -0.27 -9.15 -3.78
C ASP A 9 -0.38 -7.62 -3.70
N ILE A 10 -1.16 -7.08 -2.76
CA ILE A 10 -1.26 -5.61 -2.60
C ILE A 10 0.08 -4.98 -2.18
N LYS A 11 0.88 -5.66 -1.34
CA LYS A 11 2.24 -5.21 -1.00
C LYS A 11 3.14 -5.17 -2.23
N THR A 12 3.11 -6.22 -3.04
CA THR A 12 3.90 -6.33 -4.28
C THR A 12 3.52 -5.24 -5.27
N TRP A 13 2.22 -5.01 -5.47
CA TRP A 13 1.72 -3.96 -6.34
C TRP A 13 2.13 -2.57 -5.83
N THR A 14 1.95 -2.31 -4.53
CA THR A 14 2.32 -1.03 -3.90
C THR A 14 3.81 -0.73 -4.04
N ALA A 15 4.67 -1.73 -3.85
CA ALA A 15 6.11 -1.58 -4.02
C ALA A 15 6.50 -1.18 -5.45
N ARG A 16 5.82 -1.74 -6.47
CA ARG A 16 6.05 -1.36 -7.88
C ARG A 16 5.65 0.09 -8.15
N GLU A 17 4.49 0.51 -7.67
CA GLU A 17 4.02 1.89 -7.87
C GLU A 17 4.90 2.91 -7.16
N LEU A 18 5.31 2.64 -5.91
CA LEU A 18 6.26 3.49 -5.19
C LEU A 18 7.60 3.62 -5.96
N THR A 19 8.08 2.53 -6.54
CA THR A 19 9.30 2.53 -7.37
C THR A 19 9.13 3.39 -8.62
N LYS A 20 7.99 3.29 -9.32
CA LYS A 20 7.66 4.14 -10.48
C LYS A 20 7.62 5.62 -10.13
N MET A 21 7.20 5.96 -8.91
CA MET A 21 7.22 7.32 -8.37
C MET A 21 8.61 7.79 -7.90
N GLY A 22 9.68 7.01 -8.12
CA GLY A 22 11.04 7.34 -7.70
C GLY A 22 11.30 7.17 -6.20
N ARG A 23 10.49 6.35 -5.50
CA ARG A 23 10.64 6.08 -4.06
C ARG A 23 11.23 4.70 -3.82
N ASP A 24 12.09 4.60 -2.81
CA ASP A 24 12.62 3.31 -2.34
C ASP A 24 11.52 2.54 -1.61
N ALA A 25 10.91 1.57 -2.31
CA ALA A 25 9.83 0.75 -1.81
C ALA A 25 10.21 -0.10 -0.59
N SER A 26 11.51 -0.43 -0.39
CA SER A 26 11.96 -1.22 0.77
C SER A 26 11.79 -0.51 2.10
N LYS A 27 11.56 0.81 2.07
CA LYS A 27 11.32 1.64 3.26
C LYS A 27 9.85 1.74 3.64
N TRP A 28 8.96 1.11 2.89
CA TRP A 28 7.52 1.20 3.10
C TRP A 28 6.97 -0.11 3.64
N GLU A 29 6.11 -0.01 4.66
CA GLU A 29 5.47 -1.16 5.29
C GLU A 29 3.96 -0.97 5.34
N LEU A 30 3.21 -2.06 5.14
CA LEU A 30 1.77 -2.06 5.36
C LEU A 30 1.52 -1.89 6.87
N PHE A 31 0.90 -0.77 7.24
CA PHE A 31 0.66 -0.38 8.62
C PHE A 31 -0.74 -0.75 9.10
N ALA A 32 -1.75 -0.51 8.27
CA ALA A 32 -3.14 -0.77 8.61
C ALA A 32 -3.95 -1.17 7.38
N THR A 33 -5.05 -1.90 7.63
CA THR A 33 -6.07 -2.21 6.64
C THR A 33 -7.44 -1.91 7.23
N SER A 34 -8.39 -1.44 6.43
CA SER A 34 -9.80 -1.39 6.86
C SER A 34 -10.32 -2.81 7.18
N ALA A 35 -11.42 -2.90 7.94
CA ALA A 35 -12.07 -4.18 8.25
C ALA A 35 -12.54 -4.92 6.98
N GLU A 36 -12.91 -4.15 5.94
CA GLU A 36 -13.35 -4.64 4.63
C GLU A 36 -12.19 -4.86 3.65
N LYS A 37 -10.96 -4.46 4.00
CA LYS A 37 -9.73 -4.61 3.19
C LYS A 37 -9.81 -3.99 1.80
N ASP A 38 -10.61 -2.95 1.67
CA ASP A 38 -10.67 -2.09 0.50
C ASP A 38 -9.63 -0.97 0.58
N VAL A 39 -9.23 -0.56 1.78
CA VAL A 39 -8.21 0.49 2.03
C VAL A 39 -7.03 -0.07 2.80
N TYR A 40 -5.83 0.20 2.29
CA TYR A 40 -4.53 -0.18 2.83
C TYR A 40 -3.68 1.05 3.09
N LEU A 41 -3.18 1.22 4.30
CA LEU A 41 -2.29 2.31 4.67
C LEU A 41 -0.86 1.79 4.75
N PHE A 42 0.02 2.34 3.91
CA PHE A 42 1.45 2.09 3.95
C PHE A 42 2.16 3.29 4.57
N ARG A 43 3.21 3.02 5.35
CA ARG A 43 4.04 4.07 5.95
C ARG A 43 5.52 3.85 5.67
N ASN A 44 6.26 4.94 5.57
CA ASN A 44 7.71 4.98 5.65
C ASN A 44 8.10 5.59 7.00
N PRO A 45 8.48 4.77 8.00
CA PRO A 45 8.74 5.27 9.35
C PRO A 45 10.00 6.14 9.42
N GLN A 46 10.96 5.97 8.50
CA GLN A 46 12.21 6.74 8.50
C GLN A 46 12.00 8.19 8.06
N LYS A 47 11.03 8.42 7.17
CA LYS A 47 10.71 9.74 6.62
C LYS A 47 9.37 10.28 7.12
N ASN A 48 8.71 9.56 8.03
CA ASN A 48 7.36 9.87 8.52
C ASN A 48 6.36 10.13 7.38
N LEU A 49 6.47 9.36 6.28
CA LEU A 49 5.59 9.45 5.12
C LEU A 49 4.55 8.34 5.12
N GLN A 50 3.44 8.57 4.46
CA GLN A 50 2.28 7.70 4.39
C GLN A 50 1.66 7.75 2.99
N VAL A 51 1.02 6.65 2.60
CA VAL A 51 0.25 6.54 1.37
C VAL A 51 -0.89 5.54 1.56
N THR A 52 -2.08 5.88 1.04
CA THR A 52 -3.22 4.98 0.96
C THR A 52 -3.24 4.29 -0.38
N VAL A 53 -3.54 3.00 -0.36
CA VAL A 53 -3.86 2.21 -1.54
C VAL A 53 -5.28 1.70 -1.38
N TYR A 54 -6.10 1.92 -2.39
CA TYR A 54 -7.46 1.41 -2.45
C TYR A 54 -7.52 0.24 -3.43
N GLN A 55 -8.27 -0.82 -3.09
CA GLN A 55 -8.62 -1.91 -3.98
C GLN A 55 -10.13 -2.12 -3.93
N ASP A 56 -10.80 -1.99 -5.07
CA ASP A 56 -12.24 -2.20 -5.16
C ASP A 56 -12.62 -3.70 -5.21
N ALA A 57 -13.92 -3.99 -5.23
CA ALA A 57 -14.45 -5.36 -5.31
C ALA A 57 -14.12 -6.07 -6.64
N ASN A 58 -13.78 -5.33 -7.69
CA ASN A 58 -13.37 -5.86 -8.99
C ASN A 58 -11.86 -6.13 -9.05
N GLY A 59 -11.11 -5.71 -8.03
CA GLY A 59 -9.65 -5.83 -7.98
C GLY A 59 -8.90 -4.66 -8.62
N GLU A 60 -9.60 -3.60 -9.04
CA GLU A 60 -8.96 -2.38 -9.51
C GLU A 60 -8.26 -1.68 -8.34
N ARG A 61 -7.06 -1.16 -8.59
CA ARG A 61 -6.19 -0.58 -7.56
C ARG A 61 -5.87 0.86 -7.88
N SER A 62 -5.91 1.72 -6.87
CA SER A 62 -5.46 3.09 -6.96
C SER A 62 -4.57 3.47 -5.78
N MET A 63 -3.56 4.31 -6.06
CA MET A 63 -2.65 4.84 -5.06
C MET A 63 -2.95 6.33 -4.87
N GLY A 64 -3.14 6.72 -3.61
CA GLY A 64 -3.27 8.12 -3.24
C GLY A 64 -1.96 8.89 -3.37
N ASN A 65 -2.00 10.17 -3.04
CA ASN A 65 -0.78 10.95 -2.90
C ASN A 65 0.05 10.43 -1.72
N VAL A 66 1.34 10.73 -1.69
CA VAL A 66 2.16 10.53 -0.50
C VAL A 66 2.10 11.78 0.36
N TRP A 67 1.83 11.63 1.65
CA TRP A 67 1.81 12.73 2.64
C TRP A 67 2.63 12.37 3.88
N GLY A 68 2.91 13.36 4.73
CA GLY A 68 3.74 13.20 5.92
C GLY A 68 4.71 14.36 6.10
N ALA A 69 5.30 14.47 7.29
CA ALA A 69 6.12 15.61 7.73
C ALA A 69 7.53 15.14 8.13
#